data_AF-A0A4Q3JZB1-F1
#
_entry.id   AF-A0A4Q3JZB1-F1
#
_cell.length_a   1.000
_cell.length_b   1.000
_cell.length_c   1.000
_cell.angle_alpha   90.00
_cell.angle_beta   90.00
_cell.angle_gamma   90.00
#
_symmetry.space_group_name_H-M   'P 1'
#
loop_
_entity.id
_entity.type
_entity.pdbx_description
1 polymer ?
#
loop_
_entity_poly.entity_id
_entity_poly.type
_entity_poly.pdbx_seq_one_letter_code
_entity_poly.pdbx_strand_id
1 'polypeptide(L)'
;MKISRLVSWTGPAYVGTIASSWAVAAAYVAAVKPAFVPGSPLLSWLLLAVAATPVASVLASTMLVLDVLLLKFKVRALPTGKTGWHMALLAPLPLAGALAYLAPRLRFDQGVATVALAVGLPLAASALSVRMALGQRITTRQG
;
A
#
# COMPACT_ATOMS: atom_id res chain seq x y z
N MET A 1 15.02 -9.40 -19.60
CA MET A 1 13.57 -9.04 -19.53
C MET A 1 13.36 -7.80 -20.39
N LYS A 2 12.43 -7.77 -21.36
CA LYS A 2 12.23 -6.60 -22.23
C LYS A 2 11.80 -5.38 -21.38
N ILE A 3 12.42 -4.21 -21.62
CA ILE A 3 12.17 -2.95 -20.89
C ILE A 3 10.67 -2.60 -20.84
N SER A 4 9.91 -2.93 -21.88
CA SER A 4 8.45 -2.73 -21.92
C SER A 4 7.68 -3.45 -20.81
N ARG A 5 8.16 -4.61 -20.34
CA ARG A 5 7.52 -5.36 -19.25
C ARG A 5 7.78 -4.72 -17.87
N LEU A 6 8.92 -4.06 -17.68
CA LEU A 6 9.24 -3.34 -16.44
C LEU A 6 8.28 -2.17 -16.24
N VAL A 7 8.13 -1.32 -17.27
CA VAL A 7 7.22 -0.16 -17.24
C VAL A 7 5.77 -0.59 -17.00
N SER A 8 5.34 -1.70 -17.61
CA SER A 8 3.98 -2.23 -17.46
C SER A 8 3.64 -2.74 -16.05
N TRP A 9 4.64 -2.88 -15.18
CA TRP A 9 4.51 -3.39 -13.82
C TRP A 9 4.78 -2.30 -12.77
N THR A 10 5.83 -1.48 -12.96
CA THR A 10 6.18 -0.41 -12.01
C THR A 10 5.16 0.72 -12.00
N GLY A 11 4.62 1.09 -13.16
CA GLY A 11 3.59 2.14 -13.28
C GLY A 11 2.37 1.88 -12.39
N PRO A 12 1.69 0.72 -12.54
CA PRO A 12 0.58 0.36 -11.66
C PRO A 12 0.97 0.35 -10.18
N ALA A 13 2.14 -0.21 -9.83
CA ALA A 13 2.58 -0.31 -8.43
C ALA A 13 2.83 1.05 -7.76
N TYR A 14 3.30 2.06 -8.51
CA TYR A 14 3.52 3.40 -7.97
C TYR A 14 2.26 4.28 -8.09
N VAL A 15 1.76 4.45 -9.31
CA VAL A 15 0.64 5.35 -9.59
C VAL A 15 -0.64 4.83 -8.96
N GLY A 16 -0.91 3.53 -9.10
CA GLY A 16 -2.09 2.90 -8.53
C GLY A 16 -2.11 3.01 -7.01
N THR A 17 -0.99 2.72 -6.34
CA THR A 17 -0.90 2.77 -4.88
C THR A 17 -0.98 4.20 -4.34
N ILE A 18 -0.34 5.17 -4.99
CA ILE A 18 -0.45 6.58 -4.58
C ILE A 18 -1.89 7.08 -4.73
N ALA A 19 -2.52 6.81 -5.89
CA ALA A 19 -3.88 7.24 -6.15
C ALA A 19 -4.89 6.62 -5.17
N SER A 20 -4.78 5.32 -4.88
CA SER A 20 -5.68 4.66 -3.91
C SER A 20 -5.42 5.09 -2.47
N SER A 21 -4.17 5.35 -2.07
CA SER A 21 -3.87 5.91 -0.75
C SER A 21 -4.48 7.30 -0.55
N TRP A 22 -4.48 8.14 -1.59
CA TRP A 22 -5.17 9.43 -1.57
C TRP A 22 -6.69 9.28 -1.48
N ALA A 23 -7.28 8.33 -2.21
CA ALA A 23 -8.71 8.04 -2.13
C ALA A 23 -9.12 7.57 -0.73
N VAL A 24 -8.32 6.73 -0.09
CA VAL A 24 -8.53 6.30 1.31
C VAL A 24 -8.45 7.48 2.28
N ALA A 25 -7.46 8.36 2.12
CA ALA A 25 -7.34 9.56 2.93
C ALA A 25 -8.56 10.48 2.77
N ALA A 26 -9.06 10.65 1.54
CA ALA A 26 -10.27 11.40 1.25
C ALA A 26 -11.51 10.78 1.92
N ALA A 27 -11.68 9.47 1.79
CA ALA A 27 -12.77 8.74 2.42
C ALA A 27 -12.74 8.84 3.95
N TYR A 28 -11.55 8.79 4.55
CA TYR A 28 -11.39 8.98 6.00
C TYR A 28 -11.85 10.36 6.46
N VAL A 29 -11.45 11.42 5.77
CA VAL A 29 -11.89 12.81 6.07
C VAL A 29 -13.41 12.94 5.97
N ALA A 30 -14.00 12.35 4.93
CA ALA A 30 -15.46 12.37 4.73
C ALA A 30 -16.20 11.62 5.85
N ALA A 31 -15.64 10.51 6.34
CA ALA A 31 -16.28 9.66 7.34
C ALA A 31 -16.13 10.18 8.78
N VAL A 32 -14.96 10.67 9.16
CA VAL A 32 -14.65 11.03 10.55
C VAL A 32 -15.09 12.46 10.90
N LYS A 33 -15.41 13.29 9.90
CA LYS A 33 -15.50 14.76 9.99
C LYS A 33 -14.16 15.35 10.51
N PRO A 34 -13.76 16.56 10.07
CA PRO A 34 -12.39 17.01 10.31
C PRO A 34 -12.12 17.24 11.80
N ALA A 35 -11.41 16.29 12.43
CA ALA A 35 -10.85 16.45 13.76
C ALA A 35 -9.52 17.24 13.75
N PHE A 36 -8.90 17.43 12.57
CA PHE A 36 -7.62 18.13 12.44
C PHE A 36 -7.76 19.65 12.33
N VAL A 37 -8.68 20.14 11.49
CA VAL A 37 -8.99 21.58 11.39
C VAL A 37 -10.51 21.78 11.37
N PRO A 38 -11.11 22.19 12.50
CA PRO A 38 -12.53 22.48 12.58
C PRO A 38 -12.95 23.52 11.53
N GLY A 39 -14.02 23.26 10.78
CA GLY A 39 -14.59 24.21 9.80
C GLY A 39 -13.87 24.27 8.45
N SER A 40 -12.73 23.58 8.25
CA SER A 40 -12.04 23.54 6.95
C SER A 40 -11.80 22.09 6.46
N PRO A 41 -12.78 21.49 5.76
CA PRO A 41 -12.65 20.14 5.22
C PRO A 41 -11.57 20.05 4.14
N LEU A 42 -11.40 21.11 3.33
CA LEU A 42 -10.36 21.18 2.30
C LEU A 42 -8.95 21.17 2.90
N LEU A 43 -8.72 21.96 3.96
CA LEU A 43 -7.40 21.99 4.60
C LEU A 43 -7.10 20.68 5.33
N SER A 44 -8.09 20.09 5.99
CA SER A 44 -7.96 18.77 6.62
C SER A 44 -7.62 17.69 5.60
N TRP A 45 -8.25 17.73 4.42
CA TRP A 45 -7.93 16.83 3.31
C TRP A 45 -6.52 17.05 2.77
N LEU A 46 -6.10 18.29 2.54
CA LEU A 46 -4.75 18.61 2.06
C LEU A 46 -3.67 18.11 3.04
N LEU A 47 -3.85 18.34 4.34
CA LEU A 47 -2.92 17.85 5.37
C LEU A 47 -2.86 16.32 5.39
N LEU A 48 -4.00 15.65 5.27
CA LEU A 48 -4.04 14.20 5.17
C LEU A 48 -3.40 13.68 3.88
N ALA A 49 -3.61 14.34 2.74
CA ALA A 49 -2.99 13.96 1.47
C ALA A 49 -1.46 14.12 1.52
N VAL A 50 -0.97 15.21 2.13
CA VAL A 50 0.46 15.43 2.36
C VAL A 50 1.04 14.35 3.27
N ALA A 51 0.36 14.01 4.37
CA ALA A 51 0.80 12.96 5.29
C ALA A 51 0.70 11.54 4.69
N ALA A 52 -0.30 11.28 3.84
CA ALA A 52 -0.49 10.00 3.18
C ALA A 52 0.54 9.73 2.08
N THR A 53 1.11 10.77 1.46
CA THR A 53 2.09 10.66 0.37
C THR A 53 3.37 9.88 0.75
N PRO A 54 4.07 10.17 1.86
CA PRO A 54 5.23 9.37 2.27
C PRO A 54 4.84 7.93 2.60
N VAL A 55 3.69 7.71 3.25
CA VAL A 55 3.20 6.35 3.55
C VAL A 55 2.91 5.57 2.27
N ALA A 56 2.28 6.20 1.28
CA ALA A 56 1.99 5.61 -0.02
C ALA A 56 3.28 5.27 -0.79
N SER A 57 4.29 6.14 -0.72
CA SER A 57 5.60 5.91 -1.33
C SER A 57 6.32 4.71 -0.69
N VAL A 58 6.30 4.60 0.63
CA VAL A 58 6.86 3.44 1.36
C VAL A 58 6.09 2.16 1.02
N LEU A 59 4.76 2.21 0.95
CA LEU A 59 3.94 1.06 0.54
C LEU A 59 4.26 0.61 -0.88
N ALA A 60 4.32 1.54 -1.84
CA ALA A 60 4.65 1.24 -3.24
C ALA A 60 6.05 0.62 -3.34
N SER A 61 7.03 1.17 -2.62
CA SER A 61 8.38 0.61 -2.56
C SER A 61 8.40 -0.79 -1.95
N THR A 62 7.65 -1.01 -0.88
CA THR A 62 7.52 -2.33 -0.23
C THR A 62 6.88 -3.34 -1.18
N MET A 63 5.87 -2.95 -1.95
CA MET A 63 5.26 -3.79 -2.98
C MET A 63 6.27 -4.18 -4.07
N LEU A 64 7.10 -3.24 -4.54
CA LEU A 64 8.16 -3.54 -5.51
C LEU A 64 9.18 -4.53 -4.94
N VAL A 65 9.64 -4.31 -3.70
CA VAL A 65 10.60 -5.19 -3.02
C VAL A 65 10.03 -6.59 -2.88
N LEU A 66 8.78 -6.72 -2.42
CA LEU A 66 8.12 -8.01 -2.27
C LEU A 66 7.94 -8.74 -3.61
N ASP A 67 7.61 -8.03 -4.68
CA ASP A 67 7.52 -8.63 -6.01
C ASP A 67 8.87 -9.17 -6.50
N VAL A 68 9.94 -8.41 -6.28
CA VAL A 68 11.31 -8.86 -6.62
C VAL A 68 11.68 -10.08 -5.79
N LEU A 69 11.34 -10.11 -4.50
CA LEU A 69 11.60 -11.26 -3.63
C LEU A 69 10.78 -12.48 -4.07
N LEU A 70 9.47 -12.34 -4.30
CA LEU A 70 8.59 -13.42 -4.74
C LEU A 70 9.01 -13.99 -6.10
N LEU A 71 9.52 -13.15 -6.99
CA LEU A 71 10.09 -13.56 -8.27
C LEU A 71 11.41 -14.32 -8.07
N LYS A 72 12.31 -13.83 -7.20
CA LYS A 72 13.59 -14.47 -6.87
C LYS A 72 13.38 -15.88 -6.31
N PHE A 73 12.37 -16.06 -5.45
CA PHE A 73 12.00 -17.35 -4.89
C PHE A 73 11.10 -18.20 -5.81
N LYS A 74 10.84 -17.75 -7.05
CA LYS A 74 9.96 -18.42 -8.03
C LYS A 74 8.56 -18.76 -7.50
N VAL A 75 8.09 -18.01 -6.50
CA VAL A 75 6.77 -18.23 -5.90
C VAL A 75 5.68 -17.71 -6.84
N ARG A 76 5.91 -16.56 -7.48
CA ARG A 76 4.90 -15.82 -8.25
C ARG A 76 5.47 -15.09 -9.45
N ALA A 77 4.62 -14.95 -10.47
CA ALA A 77 4.90 -14.11 -11.62
C ALA A 77 4.61 -12.64 -11.30
N LEU A 78 5.30 -11.73 -12.00
CA LEU A 78 5.06 -10.30 -11.85
C LEU A 78 3.64 -9.93 -12.33
N PRO A 79 2.90 -9.14 -11.56
CA PRO A 79 1.56 -8.74 -11.95
C PRO A 79 1.61 -7.63 -13.01
N THR A 80 1.12 -7.94 -14.21
CA THR A 80 1.10 -7.00 -15.35
C THR A 80 -0.32 -6.64 -15.77
N GLY A 81 -0.47 -5.51 -16.48
CA GLY A 81 -1.76 -5.10 -17.06
C GLY A 81 -2.83 -4.81 -16.00
N LYS A 82 -4.08 -5.21 -16.26
CA LYS A 82 -5.23 -4.94 -15.36
C LYS A 82 -5.00 -5.51 -13.96
N THR A 83 -4.46 -6.72 -13.83
CA THR A 83 -4.24 -7.36 -12.52
C THR A 83 -3.25 -6.58 -11.65
N GLY A 84 -2.21 -5.99 -12.26
CA GLY A 84 -1.27 -5.11 -11.57
C GLY A 84 -1.94 -3.88 -10.97
N TRP A 85 -2.86 -3.26 -11.72
CA TRP A 85 -3.67 -2.13 -11.25
C TRP A 85 -4.58 -2.51 -10.09
N HIS A 86 -5.33 -3.61 -10.19
CA HIS A 86 -6.23 -4.03 -9.11
C HIS A 86 -5.47 -4.28 -7.80
N MET A 87 -4.31 -4.94 -7.88
CA MET A 87 -3.48 -5.15 -6.69
C MET A 87 -2.97 -3.85 -6.08
N ALA A 88 -2.51 -2.92 -6.92
CA ALA A 88 -2.00 -1.64 -6.43
C ALA A 88 -3.12 -0.78 -5.80
N LEU A 89 -4.31 -0.81 -6.41
CA LEU A 89 -5.48 -0.09 -5.91
C LEU A 89 -6.02 -0.69 -4.60
N LEU A 90 -5.95 -2.01 -4.43
CA LEU A 90 -6.45 -2.69 -3.24
C LEU A 90 -5.45 -2.69 -2.08
N ALA A 91 -4.15 -2.51 -2.32
CA ALA A 91 -3.13 -2.56 -1.26
C ALA A 91 -3.34 -1.55 -0.12
N PRO A 92 -3.81 -0.31 -0.34
CA PRO A 92 -4.05 0.60 0.79
C PRO A 92 -5.22 0.20 1.70
N LEU A 93 -6.15 -0.66 1.26
CA LEU A 93 -7.33 -1.04 2.05
C LEU A 93 -6.98 -1.87 3.31
N PRO A 94 -6.28 -3.02 3.21
CA PRO A 94 -5.89 -3.78 4.40
C PRO A 94 -4.91 -2.99 5.27
N LEU A 95 -4.08 -2.12 4.69
CA LEU A 95 -3.24 -1.20 5.46
C LEU A 95 -4.09 -0.24 6.30
N ALA A 96 -5.08 0.41 5.68
CA ALA A 96 -5.98 1.34 6.35
C ALA A 96 -6.76 0.65 7.48
N GLY A 97 -7.25 -0.58 7.24
CA GLY A 97 -7.91 -1.38 8.28
C GLY A 97 -6.99 -1.72 9.45
N ALA A 98 -5.76 -2.17 9.17
CA ALA A 98 -4.79 -2.49 10.19
C ALA A 98 -4.36 -1.25 11.00
N LEU A 99 -4.14 -0.12 10.33
CA LEU A 99 -3.81 1.14 11.00
C LEU A 99 -4.99 1.70 11.80
N ALA A 100 -6.22 1.63 11.31
CA ALA A 100 -7.40 2.04 12.07
C ALA A 100 -7.55 1.21 13.35
N TYR A 101 -7.21 -0.08 13.30
CA TYR A 101 -7.19 -0.94 14.47
C TYR A 101 -6.03 -0.64 15.43
N LEU A 102 -4.83 -0.38 14.92
CA LEU A 102 -3.63 -0.16 15.75
C LEU A 102 -3.52 1.26 16.30
N ALA A 103 -3.98 2.29 15.58
CA ALA A 103 -3.88 3.70 15.94
C ALA A 103 -4.31 4.02 17.38
N PRO A 104 -5.47 3.60 17.91
CA PRO A 104 -5.87 3.90 19.28
C PRO A 104 -5.01 3.19 20.35
N ARG A 105 -4.19 2.22 19.95
CA ARG A 105 -3.30 1.45 20.84
C ARG A 105 -1.87 1.95 20.80
N LEU A 106 -1.52 2.78 19.80
CA LEU A 106 -0.21 3.41 19.70
C LEU A 106 -0.15 4.63 20.61
N ARG A 107 0.88 4.67 21.44
CA ARG A 107 1.14 5.78 22.35
C ARG A 107 2.47 6.44 21.97
N PHE A 108 2.55 7.75 22.13
CA PHE A 108 3.73 8.55 21.77
C PHE A 108 4.93 8.35 22.72
N ASP A 109 4.73 7.68 23.86
CA ASP A 109 5.78 7.25 24.78
C ASP A 109 6.46 5.95 24.34
N GLN A 110 5.93 5.26 23.33
CA GLN A 110 6.54 4.05 22.79
C GLN A 110 7.79 4.42 21.99
N GLY A 111 8.90 3.74 22.26
CA GLY A 111 10.15 3.95 21.55
C GLY A 111 10.01 3.84 20.02
N VAL A 112 10.86 4.56 19.29
CA VAL A 112 10.82 4.68 17.82
C VAL A 112 10.74 3.32 17.12
N ALA A 113 11.44 2.30 17.64
CA ALA A 113 11.40 0.94 17.11
C ALA A 113 10.00 0.32 17.16
N THR A 114 9.25 0.53 18.24
CA THR A 114 7.89 0.00 18.40
C THR A 114 6.93 0.65 17.41
N VAL A 115 7.03 1.96 17.24
CA VAL A 115 6.23 2.71 16.25
C VAL A 115 6.59 2.26 14.82
N ALA A 116 7.88 2.10 14.52
CA ALA A 116 8.35 1.64 13.22
C ALA A 116 7.82 0.23 12.90
N LEU A 117 7.85 -0.70 13.86
CA LEU A 117 7.30 -2.04 13.68
C LEU A 117 5.78 -2.03 13.55
N ALA A 118 5.07 -1.22 14.35
CA ALA A 118 3.63 -1.14 14.32
C ALA A 118 3.07 -0.56 13.01
N VAL A 119 3.86 0.24 12.28
CA VAL A 119 3.50 0.76 10.95
C VAL A 119 4.05 -0.13 9.84
N GLY A 120 5.31 -0.58 9.99
CA GLY A 120 6.02 -1.39 8.98
C GLY A 120 5.44 -2.79 8.79
N LEU A 121 5.03 -3.47 9.86
CA LEU A 121 4.43 -4.80 9.77
C LEU A 121 3.10 -4.79 8.99
N PRO A 122 2.13 -3.91 9.31
CA PRO A 122 0.93 -3.76 8.50
C PRO A 122 1.18 -3.42 7.04
N LEU A 123 2.19 -2.58 6.75
CA LEU A 123 2.60 -2.25 5.38
C LEU A 123 3.01 -3.50 4.60
N ALA A 124 3.96 -4.26 5.16
CA ALA A 124 4.45 -5.48 4.54
C ALA A 124 3.35 -6.55 4.43
N ALA A 125 2.55 -6.73 5.48
CA ALA A 125 1.45 -7.69 5.51
C ALA A 125 0.35 -7.35 4.50
N SER A 126 0.00 -6.07 4.38
CA SER A 126 -0.93 -5.58 3.36
C SER A 126 -0.43 -5.91 1.96
N ALA A 127 0.80 -5.49 1.63
CA ALA A 127 1.39 -5.72 0.32
C ALA A 127 1.47 -7.23 0.01
N LEU A 128 1.90 -8.04 0.98
CA LEU A 128 2.00 -9.49 0.82
C LEU A 128 0.62 -10.14 0.64
N SER A 129 -0.38 -9.77 1.45
CA SER A 129 -1.73 -10.36 1.39
C SER A 129 -2.40 -10.11 0.05
N VAL A 130 -2.34 -8.88 -0.48
CA VAL A 130 -2.93 -8.55 -1.78
C VAL A 130 -2.19 -9.26 -2.91
N ARG A 131 -0.86 -9.35 -2.84
CA ARG A 131 -0.09 -10.15 -3.80
C ARG A 131 -0.54 -11.60 -3.71
N MET A 132 -0.55 -12.22 -2.53
CA MET A 132 -0.92 -13.63 -2.33
C MET A 132 -2.36 -13.98 -2.73
N ALA A 133 -3.31 -13.06 -2.57
CA ALA A 133 -4.71 -13.27 -2.94
C ALA A 133 -4.93 -13.21 -4.45
N LEU A 134 -4.34 -12.24 -5.15
CA LEU A 134 -4.78 -11.89 -6.52
C LEU A 134 -3.85 -12.31 -7.64
N GLY A 135 -2.62 -12.75 -7.35
CA GLY A 135 -1.66 -12.94 -8.44
C GLY A 135 -1.46 -14.38 -8.85
N GLN A 136 -0.79 -14.51 -9.98
CA GLN A 136 -0.64 -15.79 -10.65
C GLN A 136 0.59 -16.52 -10.09
N ARG A 137 0.36 -17.75 -9.64
CA ARG A 137 1.44 -18.66 -9.28
C ARG A 137 2.19 -19.04 -10.55
N ILE A 138 3.51 -19.21 -10.45
CA ILE A 138 4.28 -19.77 -11.55
C ILE A 138 3.90 -21.25 -11.62
N THR A 139 2.99 -21.60 -12.53
CA THR A 139 2.74 -23.01 -12.83
C THR A 139 3.97 -23.52 -13.56
N THR A 140 4.86 -24.20 -12.86
CA THR A 140 5.89 -25.04 -13.46
C THR A 140 5.16 -26.07 -14.30
N ARG A 141 5.03 -25.83 -15.61
CA ARG A 141 4.83 -26.92 -16.57
C ARG A 141 6.07 -27.80 -16.42
N GLN A 142 5.93 -28.88 -15.65
CA GLN A 142 6.82 -30.02 -15.79
C GLN A 142 6.54 -30.57 -17.19
N GLY A 143 7.50 -30.33 -18.09
CA GLY A 143 7.63 -31.09 -19.33
C GLY A 143 8.46 -32.33 -19.05
#